data_AF-A0A7C4BAA6-F1
#
_entry.id   AF-A0A7C4BAA6-F1
#
_cell.length_a   1.000
_cell.length_b   1.000
_cell.length_c   1.000
_cell.angle_alpha   90.00
_cell.angle_beta   90.00
_cell.angle_gamma   90.00
#
_symmetry.space_group_name_H-M   'P 1'
#
loop_
_entity.id
_entity.type
_entity.pdbx_description
1 polymer ?
#
loop_
_entity_poly.entity_id
_entity_poly.type
_entity_poly.pdbx_seq_one_letter_code
_entity_poly.pdbx_strand_id
1 'polypeptide(L)'
;MPKKVLLRGIDERLYAEAKARAAILGITVSEAVNRALEVWLRTPLTEVDKSGNGRRLREIAGKLAEGRERGVLTVANDGELFAFFDSLEEALEWLRKLYSEGVLKNSLIKPLGRRRVEYLEIGGGGDELLRDLRRD
;
A
#
# COMPACT_ATOMS: atom_id res chain seq x y z
N MET A 1 16.41 -3.18 0.31
CA MET A 1 16.49 -2.47 -0.98
C MET A 1 15.49 -1.32 -0.97
N PRO A 2 15.81 -0.17 -1.57
CA PRO A 2 14.83 0.90 -1.75
C PRO A 2 13.73 0.42 -2.70
N LYS A 3 12.46 0.58 -2.30
CA LYS A 3 11.29 0.29 -3.15
C LYS A 3 10.92 1.54 -3.95
N LYS A 4 10.50 1.37 -5.21
CA LYS A 4 9.85 2.44 -5.97
C LYS A 4 8.40 2.53 -5.55
N VAL A 5 7.91 3.75 -5.38
CA VAL A 5 6.52 4.01 -5.00
C VAL A 5 5.99 5.18 -5.81
N LEU A 6 4.75 5.07 -6.27
CA LEU A 6 4.01 6.14 -6.91
C LEU A 6 3.02 6.76 -5.91
N LEU A 7 3.27 8.00 -5.52
CA LEU A 7 2.35 8.77 -4.68
C LEU A 7 1.45 9.63 -5.58
N ARG A 8 0.13 9.50 -5.42
CA ARG A 8 -0.88 10.28 -6.16
C ARG A 8 -1.63 11.21 -5.21
N GLY A 9 -2.19 12.30 -5.74
CA GLY A 9 -2.97 13.26 -4.95
C GLY A 9 -2.14 14.13 -4.00
N ILE A 10 -0.84 14.27 -4.25
CA ILE A 10 0.01 15.21 -3.51
C ILE A 10 -0.32 16.63 -3.98
N ASP A 11 -0.58 17.53 -3.02
CA ASP A 11 -0.75 18.96 -3.32
C ASP A 11 0.51 19.54 -3.98
N GLU A 12 0.32 20.26 -5.09
CA GLU A 12 1.42 20.75 -5.92
C GLU A 12 2.30 21.77 -5.17
N ARG A 13 1.68 22.65 -4.37
CA ARG A 13 2.39 23.69 -3.61
C ARG A 13 3.20 23.03 -2.50
N LEU A 14 2.61 22.08 -1.79
CA LEU A 14 3.29 21.30 -0.76
C LEU A 14 4.50 20.55 -1.33
N TYR A 15 4.35 19.91 -2.49
CA TYR A 15 5.46 19.22 -3.15
C TYR A 15 6.58 20.16 -3.55
N ALA A 16 6.26 21.34 -4.09
CA ALA A 16 7.24 22.35 -4.46
C ALA A 16 8.04 22.85 -3.24
N GLU A 17 7.37 23.14 -2.13
CA GLU A 17 8.02 23.55 -0.87
C GLU A 17 8.91 22.45 -0.29
N ALA A 18 8.43 21.20 -0.28
CA ALA A 18 9.22 20.06 0.16
C ALA A 18 10.49 19.88 -0.67
N LYS A 19 10.39 20.06 -2.00
CA LYS A 19 11.53 19.99 -2.92
C LYS A 19 12.54 21.11 -2.69
N ALA A 20 12.07 22.35 -2.51
CA ALA A 20 12.94 23.48 -2.19
C ALA A 20 13.66 23.27 -0.85
N ARG A 21 12.95 22.79 0.17
CA ARG A 21 13.54 22.48 1.48
C ARG A 21 14.58 21.36 1.39
N ALA A 22 14.30 20.30 0.63
CA ALA A 22 15.25 19.21 0.41
C ALA A 22 16.54 19.71 -0.25
N ALA A 23 16.42 20.59 -1.25
CA ALA A 23 17.57 21.21 -1.91
C ALA A 23 18.41 22.06 -0.94
N ILE A 24 17.78 22.87 -0.09
CA ILE A 24 18.47 23.67 0.94
C ILE A 24 19.23 22.78 1.93
N LEU A 25 18.66 21.62 2.28
CA LEU A 25 19.24 20.67 3.23
C LEU A 25 20.25 19.71 2.60
N GLY A 26 20.45 19.76 1.28
CA GLY A 26 21.35 18.85 0.56
C GLY A 26 20.91 17.38 0.57
N ILE A 27 19.60 17.12 0.67
CA ILE A 27 19.02 15.77 0.67
C ILE A 27 18.07 15.58 -0.52
N THR A 28 17.74 14.32 -0.82
CA THR A 28 16.71 14.02 -1.82
C THR A 28 15.30 14.15 -1.23
N VAL A 29 14.30 14.39 -2.06
CA VAL A 29 12.89 14.33 -1.63
C VAL A 29 12.55 12.94 -1.08
N SER A 30 13.09 11.86 -1.69
CA SER A 30 12.90 10.50 -1.19
C SER A 30 13.44 10.32 0.23
N GLU A 31 14.57 10.93 0.56
CA GLU A 31 15.13 10.90 1.92
C GLU A 31 14.27 11.71 2.90
N ALA A 32 13.78 12.87 2.48
CA ALA A 32 12.81 13.65 3.28
C ALA A 32 11.53 12.84 3.56
N VAL A 33 11.00 12.15 2.55
CA VAL A 33 9.83 11.26 2.67
C VAL A 33 10.13 10.11 3.63
N ASN A 34 11.27 9.44 3.53
CA ASN A 34 11.63 8.36 4.46
C ASN A 34 11.71 8.85 5.90
N ARG A 35 12.37 9.99 6.15
CA ARG A 35 12.44 10.60 7.50
C ARG A 35 11.04 10.97 8.02
N ALA A 36 10.18 11.52 7.16
CA ALA A 36 8.81 11.84 7.53
C ALA A 36 7.98 10.59 7.87
N LEU A 37 8.13 9.50 7.10
CA LEU A 37 7.49 8.21 7.39
C LEU A 37 7.97 7.62 8.72
N GLU A 38 9.26 7.68 9.03
CA GLU A 38 9.80 7.23 10.32
C GLU A 38 9.17 7.99 11.50
N VAL A 39 9.05 9.32 11.38
CA VAL A 39 8.40 10.16 12.39
C VAL A 39 6.92 9.80 12.50
N TRP A 40 6.21 9.73 11.37
CA TRP A 40 4.79 9.43 11.31
C TRP A 40 4.45 8.07 11.93
N LEU A 41 5.28 7.05 11.71
CA LEU A 41 5.11 5.72 12.30
C LEU A 41 5.35 5.69 13.82
N ARG A 42 6.10 6.66 14.36
CA ARG A 42 6.33 6.81 15.81
C ARG A 42 5.27 7.69 16.48
N THR A 43 4.51 8.46 15.73
CA THR A 43 3.41 9.27 16.25
C THR A 43 2.34 8.36 16.84
N PRO A 44 1.96 8.54 18.12
CA PRO A 44 0.89 7.76 18.73
C PRO A 44 -0.40 7.83 17.90
N LEU A 45 -1.03 6.68 17.66
CA LEU A 45 -2.27 6.54 16.87
C LEU A 45 -3.46 7.34 17.44
N THR A 46 -3.32 7.91 18.63
CA THR A 46 -4.30 8.81 19.23
C THR A 46 -4.35 10.20 18.59
N GLU A 47 -3.32 10.61 17.84
CA GLU A 47 -3.23 11.95 17.20
C GLU A 47 -3.56 11.96 15.70
N VAL A 48 -3.58 10.80 15.05
CA VAL A 48 -3.98 10.64 13.64
C VAL A 48 -5.37 10.02 13.65
N ASP A 49 -6.37 10.73 13.13
CA ASP A 49 -7.80 10.45 13.23
C ASP A 49 -8.23 8.97 13.35
N LYS A 50 -9.26 8.75 14.18
CA LYS A 50 -9.87 7.52 14.72
C LYS A 50 -10.49 6.58 13.69
N SER A 51 -9.92 6.42 12.51
CA SER A 51 -10.29 5.31 11.63
C SER A 51 -9.40 4.12 11.99
N GLY A 52 -9.93 3.19 12.78
CA GLY A 52 -9.30 1.88 13.02
C GLY A 52 -9.11 1.03 11.75
N ASN A 53 -9.22 1.64 10.57
CA ASN A 53 -9.34 1.04 9.24
C ASN A 53 -8.12 0.21 8.87
N GLY A 54 -6.90 0.72 9.05
CA GLY A 54 -5.69 -0.03 8.73
C GLY A 54 -5.47 -1.25 9.65
N ARG A 55 -5.83 -1.14 10.94
CA ARG A 55 -5.78 -2.26 11.89
C ARG A 55 -6.88 -3.28 11.58
N ARG A 56 -8.10 -2.80 11.34
CA ARG A 56 -9.27 -3.59 10.97
C ARG A 56 -9.07 -4.36 9.66
N LEU A 57 -8.49 -3.74 8.63
CA LEU A 57 -8.11 -4.40 7.37
C LEU A 57 -7.13 -5.55 7.60
N ARG A 58 -6.10 -5.33 8.43
CA ARG A 58 -5.14 -6.38 8.78
C ARG A 58 -5.78 -7.50 9.61
N GLU A 59 -6.67 -7.18 10.54
CA GLU A 59 -7.41 -8.15 11.34
C GLU A 59 -8.38 -8.99 10.48
N ILE A 60 -9.15 -8.34 9.61
CA ILE A 60 -10.04 -8.99 8.64
C ILE A 60 -9.23 -9.88 7.70
N ALA A 61 -8.11 -9.38 7.16
CA ALA A 61 -7.21 -10.16 6.32
C ALA A 61 -6.51 -11.31 7.09
N GLY A 62 -6.36 -11.17 8.41
CA GLY A 62 -5.93 -12.23 9.31
C GLY A 62 -6.94 -13.37 9.30
N LYS A 63 -8.18 -13.06 9.70
CA LYS A 63 -9.30 -14.01 9.81
C LYS A 63 -9.63 -14.67 8.47
N LEU A 64 -9.72 -13.90 7.39
CA LEU A 64 -10.03 -14.43 6.06
C LEU A 64 -8.92 -15.37 5.54
N ALA A 65 -7.67 -15.15 5.93
CA ALA A 65 -6.56 -16.01 5.51
C ALA A 65 -6.46 -17.33 6.28
N GLU A 66 -7.20 -17.51 7.39
CA GLU A 66 -7.13 -18.72 8.20
C GLU A 66 -7.55 -19.95 7.37
N GLY A 67 -6.77 -21.04 7.50
CA GLY A 67 -7.03 -22.30 6.80
C GLY A 67 -6.64 -22.31 5.31
N ARG A 68 -6.10 -21.21 4.75
CA ARG A 68 -5.61 -21.16 3.37
C ARG A 68 -4.09 -21.25 3.32
N GLU A 69 -3.58 -22.29 2.66
CA GLU A 69 -2.13 -22.56 2.59
C GLU A 69 -1.44 -21.99 1.34
N ARG A 70 -2.20 -21.50 0.35
CA ARG A 70 -1.69 -21.00 -0.94
C ARG A 70 -2.59 -19.90 -1.52
N GLY A 71 -2.07 -19.18 -2.51
CA GLY A 71 -2.78 -18.12 -3.23
C GLY A 71 -2.53 -16.72 -2.65
N VAL A 72 -3.41 -15.79 -3.02
CA VAL A 72 -3.36 -14.38 -2.64
C VAL A 72 -4.72 -13.94 -2.13
N LEU A 73 -4.76 -13.35 -0.94
CA LEU A 73 -5.94 -12.66 -0.43
C LEU A 73 -5.82 -11.17 -0.76
N THR A 74 -6.81 -10.64 -1.45
CA THR A 74 -6.95 -9.20 -1.65
C THR A 74 -8.16 -8.72 -0.87
N VAL A 75 -7.96 -7.68 -0.05
CA VAL A 75 -9.02 -7.01 0.70
C VAL A 75 -9.09 -5.56 0.21
N ALA A 76 -10.28 -5.03 -0.02
CA ALA A 76 -10.51 -3.67 -0.48
C ALA A 76 -11.63 -2.99 0.31
N ASN A 77 -11.64 -1.66 0.30
CA ASN A 77 -12.66 -0.82 0.93
C ASN A 77 -12.92 -1.19 2.40
N ASP A 78 -11.88 -1.14 3.23
CA ASP A 78 -11.96 -1.43 4.66
C ASP A 78 -12.45 -2.85 5.02
N GLY A 79 -12.38 -3.79 4.06
CA GLY A 79 -12.83 -5.15 4.23
C GLY A 79 -14.25 -5.43 3.74
N GLU A 80 -14.93 -4.45 3.15
CA GLU A 80 -16.23 -4.64 2.49
C GLU A 80 -16.12 -5.56 1.27
N LEU A 81 -15.00 -5.52 0.57
CA LEU A 81 -14.72 -6.36 -0.57
C LEU A 81 -13.49 -7.23 -0.28
N PHE A 82 -13.58 -8.51 -0.59
CA PHE A 82 -12.43 -9.40 -0.57
C PHE A 82 -12.55 -10.51 -1.61
N ALA A 83 -11.40 -10.98 -2.09
CA ALA A 83 -11.32 -12.08 -3.03
C ALA A 83 -10.03 -12.87 -2.82
N PHE A 84 -10.10 -14.16 -3.13
CA PHE A 84 -8.95 -15.04 -3.19
C PHE A 84 -8.58 -15.26 -4.65
N PHE A 85 -7.28 -15.20 -4.94
CA PHE A 85 -6.72 -15.38 -6.26
C PHE A 85 -5.61 -16.42 -6.21
N ASP A 86 -5.37 -17.09 -7.32
CA ASP A 86 -4.27 -18.05 -7.41
C ASP A 86 -2.92 -17.33 -7.59
N SER A 87 -2.96 -16.11 -8.13
CA SER A 87 -1.79 -15.29 -8.46
C SER A 87 -1.94 -13.82 -8.04
N LEU A 88 -0.80 -13.11 -8.01
CA LEU A 88 -0.79 -11.66 -7.76
C LEU A 88 -1.37 -10.89 -8.95
N GLU A 89 -1.16 -11.39 -10.16
CA GLU A 89 -1.64 -10.83 -11.41
C GLU A 89 -3.17 -10.71 -11.42
N GLU A 90 -3.87 -11.78 -11.06
CA GLU A 90 -5.33 -11.79 -10.93
C GLU A 90 -5.83 -10.80 -9.87
N ALA A 91 -5.13 -10.74 -8.73
CA ALA A 91 -5.42 -9.77 -7.68
C ALA A 91 -5.30 -8.32 -8.17
N LEU A 92 -4.28 -8.02 -8.97
CA LEU A 92 -4.05 -6.70 -9.54
C LEU A 92 -5.08 -6.36 -10.63
N GLU A 93 -5.46 -7.31 -11.48
CA GLU A 93 -6.53 -7.12 -12.48
C GLU A 93 -7.86 -6.76 -11.80
N TRP A 94 -8.20 -7.45 -10.71
CA TRP A 94 -9.39 -7.14 -9.93
C TRP A 94 -9.36 -5.74 -9.33
N LEU A 95 -8.24 -5.35 -8.71
CA LEU A 95 -8.09 -4.00 -8.15
C LEU A 95 -8.14 -2.91 -9.23
N ARG A 96 -7.52 -3.15 -10.39
CA ARG A 96 -7.58 -2.21 -11.53
C ARG A 96 -9.01 -2.01 -12.00
N LYS A 97 -9.83 -3.06 -12.06
CA LYS A 97 -11.25 -2.96 -12.40
C LYS A 97 -11.99 -2.05 -11.40
N LEU A 98 -11.85 -2.33 -10.10
CA LEU A 98 -12.45 -1.51 -9.04
C LEU A 98 -11.99 -0.05 -9.08
N TYR A 99 -10.72 0.18 -9.40
CA TYR A 99 -10.18 1.53 -9.57
C TYR A 99 -10.79 2.23 -10.78
N SER A 100 -10.87 1.56 -11.93
CA SER A 100 -11.45 2.12 -13.16
C SER A 100 -12.94 2.47 -13.03
N GLU A 101 -13.65 1.74 -12.16
CA GLU A 101 -15.05 1.98 -11.82
C GLU A 101 -15.22 3.08 -10.75
N GLY A 102 -14.11 3.63 -10.21
CA GLY A 102 -14.14 4.69 -9.19
C GLY A 102 -14.58 4.22 -7.80
N VAL A 103 -14.64 2.90 -7.57
CA VAL A 103 -15.16 2.33 -6.31
C VAL A 103 -14.05 1.92 -5.34
N LEU A 104 -12.78 1.96 -5.76
CA LEU A 104 -11.64 1.59 -4.91
C LEU A 104 -11.17 2.75 -4.02
N LYS A 105 -11.35 2.62 -2.70
CA LYS A 105 -10.88 3.57 -1.68
C LYS A 105 -9.52 3.17 -1.12
N ASN A 106 -9.35 1.91 -0.77
CA ASN A 106 -8.11 1.32 -0.26
C ASN A 106 -8.05 -0.17 -0.58
N SER A 107 -6.86 -0.75 -0.51
CA SER A 107 -6.65 -2.18 -0.70
C SER A 107 -5.45 -2.70 0.09
N LEU A 108 -5.45 -4.02 0.30
CA LEU A 108 -4.39 -4.78 0.91
C LEU A 108 -4.26 -6.11 0.16
N ILE A 109 -3.09 -6.38 -0.41
CA ILE A 109 -2.76 -7.70 -0.95
C ILE A 109 -1.90 -8.47 0.05
N LYS A 110 -2.32 -9.69 0.38
CA LYS A 110 -1.66 -10.60 1.31
C LYS A 110 -1.41 -11.96 0.63
N PRO A 111 -0.15 -12.31 0.34
CA PRO A 111 0.21 -13.69 -0.04
C PRO A 111 -0.16 -14.68 1.06
N LEU A 112 -0.66 -15.86 0.69
CA LEU A 112 -1.08 -16.93 1.59
C LEU A 112 -0.02 -18.05 1.63
N GLY A 113 0.10 -18.71 2.79
CA GLY A 113 1.10 -19.76 3.04
C GLY A 113 2.29 -19.34 3.91
N ARG A 114 3.25 -20.25 4.12
CA ARG A 114 4.38 -20.11 5.08
C ARG A 114 5.47 -19.09 4.68
N ARG A 115 5.28 -18.28 3.63
CA ARG A 115 6.27 -17.25 3.26
C ARG A 115 6.10 -16.01 4.14
N ARG A 116 7.25 -15.43 4.51
CA ARG A 116 7.41 -14.24 5.34
C ARG A 116 6.43 -13.14 4.90
N VAL A 117 5.66 -12.61 5.84
CA VAL A 117 4.63 -11.60 5.61
C VAL A 117 5.27 -10.31 5.11
N GLU A 118 5.15 -10.04 3.81
CA GLU A 118 5.37 -8.72 3.23
C GLU A 118 4.04 -8.23 2.69
N TYR A 119 3.45 -7.22 3.33
CA TYR A 119 2.32 -6.50 2.75
C TYR A 119 2.83 -5.76 1.51
N LEU A 120 2.27 -6.11 0.36
CA LEU A 120 2.84 -5.70 -0.92
C LEU A 120 2.37 -4.31 -1.36
N GLU A 121 1.17 -3.89 -0.94
CA GLU A 121 0.59 -2.65 -1.43
C GLU A 121 -0.37 -2.02 -0.42
N ILE A 122 -0.20 -0.72 -0.21
CA ILE A 122 -1.20 0.20 0.36
C ILE A 122 -1.37 1.31 -0.70
N GLY A 123 -2.28 1.08 -1.65
CA GLY A 123 -2.74 2.07 -2.64
C GLY A 123 -2.04 2.09 -4.00
N GLY A 124 -2.87 1.98 -5.07
CA GLY A 124 -2.76 2.60 -6.40
C GLY A 124 -1.53 2.36 -7.29
N GLY A 125 -0.57 1.53 -6.87
CA GLY A 125 0.76 1.39 -7.48
C GLY A 125 0.98 0.13 -8.30
N GLY A 126 -0.03 -0.73 -8.47
CA GLY A 126 0.08 -2.06 -9.10
C GLY A 126 0.82 -2.15 -10.44
N ASP A 127 0.87 -1.08 -11.23
CA ASP A 127 1.55 -1.05 -12.53
C ASP A 127 3.08 -1.05 -12.44
N GLU A 128 3.66 -0.48 -11.37
CA GLU A 128 5.11 -0.46 -11.16
C GLU A 128 5.62 -1.82 -10.68
N LEU A 129 4.81 -2.52 -9.87
CA LEU A 129 5.17 -3.79 -9.25
C LEU A 129 5.24 -4.94 -10.28
N LEU A 130 4.34 -4.92 -11.28
CA LEU A 130 4.38 -5.85 -12.41
C LEU A 130 5.57 -5.64 -13.34
N ARG A 131 6.15 -4.42 -13.42
CA ARG A 131 7.34 -4.17 -14.24
C ARG A 131 8.61 -4.71 -13.60
N ASP A 132 8.71 -4.63 -12.28
CA ASP A 132 9.87 -5.15 -11.55
C ASP A 132 9.84 -6.70 -11.50
N LEU A 133 8.66 -7.33 -11.38
CA LEU A 133 8.53 -8.80 -11.43
C LEU A 133 8.78 -9.44 -12.80
N ARG A 134 8.66 -8.69 -13.89
CA ARG A 134 8.92 -9.16 -15.27
C ARG A 134 10.40 -9.02 -15.70
N ARG A 135 11.26 -8.52 -14.81
CA ARG A 135 12.70 -8.32 -15.07
C ARG A 135 13.60 -9.38 -14.44
N ASP A 136 13.02 -10.35 -13.74
CA ASP A 136 13.65 -11.60 -13.30
C ASP A 136 13.22 -12.77 -14.21
#